data_AF-A0A132BC76-F1
#
_entry.id   AF-A0A132BC76-F1
#
_cell.length_a   1.000
_cell.length_b   1.000
_cell.length_c   1.000
_cell.angle_alpha   90.00
_cell.angle_beta   90.00
_cell.angle_gamma   90.00
#
_symmetry.space_group_name_H-M   'P 1'
#
loop_
_entity.id
_entity.type
_entity.pdbx_description
1 polymer ?
#
loop_
_entity_poly.entity_id
_entity_poly.type
_entity_poly.pdbx_seq_one_letter_code
_entity_poly.pdbx_strand_id
1 'polypeptide(L)'
;MILSIVALSSLGRMVTADCTRNVLVAAADLYVAAQTAGQLGDLQKLLTTDYKYQENNKASDVKSSVLGTALKIDHRKTTADTIACASYTELVATTSKPYVIGTQLRHTADGANVTLIDTIAATTGSLSFNAAKTLGYIQKEDWSVIDASKRDSRTVLQNAADAYLDMWTNASAYNAVPWGTPCERVEGSSLNSPYTVGAPKGGSTQRNSMRRYVIDDTLGSCDFRLENGKLRFVHTITL
;
A
#
# COMPACT_ATOMS: atom_id res chain seq x y z
N MET A 1 -53.27 -11.71 41.39
CA MET A 1 -52.70 -11.05 40.19
C MET A 1 -51.20 -10.93 40.40
N ILE A 2 -50.42 -11.82 39.80
CA ILE A 2 -48.96 -11.86 39.94
C ILE A 2 -48.38 -11.01 38.80
N LEU A 3 -47.69 -9.93 39.17
CA LEU A 3 -47.10 -8.97 38.24
C LEU A 3 -45.72 -9.49 37.81
N SER A 4 -45.63 -10.12 36.64
CA SER A 4 -44.36 -10.59 36.07
C SER A 4 -43.60 -9.42 35.44
N ILE A 5 -42.47 -9.04 36.05
CA ILE A 5 -41.53 -8.06 35.49
C ILE A 5 -40.65 -8.79 34.46
N VAL A 6 -40.86 -8.48 33.17
CA VAL A 6 -39.98 -8.94 32.09
C VAL A 6 -38.78 -7.98 32.02
N ALA A 7 -37.62 -8.44 32.47
CA ALA A 7 -36.36 -7.73 32.28
C ALA A 7 -35.92 -7.85 30.82
N LEU A 8 -35.96 -6.74 30.07
CA LEU A 8 -35.42 -6.64 28.72
C LEU A 8 -33.89 -6.49 28.82
N SER A 9 -33.17 -7.60 28.69
CA SER A 9 -31.72 -7.59 28.55
C SER A 9 -31.35 -7.06 27.17
N SER A 10 -30.94 -5.80 27.07
CA SER A 10 -30.36 -5.23 25.86
C SER A 10 -28.98 -5.88 25.62
N LEU A 11 -28.90 -6.84 24.71
CA LEU A 11 -27.61 -7.25 24.13
C LEU A 11 -27.07 -6.07 23.32
N GLY A 12 -26.21 -5.25 23.94
CA GLY A 12 -25.34 -4.38 23.18
C GLY A 12 -24.46 -5.26 22.29
N ARG A 13 -24.59 -5.12 20.96
CA ARG A 13 -23.59 -5.68 20.06
C ARG A 13 -22.27 -5.02 20.44
N MET A 14 -21.31 -5.79 20.97
CA MET A 14 -19.92 -5.38 20.88
C MET A 14 -19.65 -5.19 19.40
N VAL A 15 -19.44 -3.94 18.98
CA VAL A 15 -18.81 -3.67 17.69
C VAL A 15 -17.38 -4.17 17.87
N THR A 16 -17.14 -5.43 17.52
CA THR A 16 -15.79 -5.84 17.13
C THR A 16 -15.45 -4.88 15.99
N ALA A 17 -14.36 -4.13 16.10
CA ALA A 17 -13.94 -3.34 14.97
C ALA A 17 -13.65 -4.35 13.85
N ASP A 18 -14.59 -4.48 12.91
CA ASP A 18 -14.26 -5.13 11.65
C ASP A 18 -13.21 -4.23 11.00
N CYS A 19 -12.29 -4.82 10.24
CA CYS A 19 -11.27 -4.11 9.46
C CYS A 19 -11.90 -3.32 8.31
N THR A 20 -12.84 -2.45 8.63
CA THR A 20 -13.56 -1.60 7.69
C THR A 20 -12.58 -0.62 7.06
N ARG A 21 -12.87 -0.24 5.82
CA ARG A 21 -12.07 0.75 5.09
C ARG A 21 -11.84 2.02 5.91
N ASN A 22 -12.88 2.53 6.58
CA ASN A 22 -12.80 3.76 7.35
C ASN A 22 -11.81 3.64 8.52
N VAL A 23 -11.79 2.51 9.23
CA VAL A 23 -10.83 2.25 10.32
C VAL A 23 -9.40 2.24 9.78
N LEU A 24 -9.16 1.50 8.70
CA LEU A 24 -7.82 1.35 8.10
C LEU A 24 -7.29 2.67 7.52
N VAL A 25 -8.16 3.44 6.86
CA VAL A 25 -7.81 4.77 6.31
C VAL A 25 -7.57 5.78 7.42
N ALA A 26 -8.37 5.78 8.49
CA ALA A 26 -8.14 6.69 9.62
C ALA A 26 -6.79 6.43 10.31
N ALA A 27 -6.39 5.16 10.46
CA ALA A 27 -5.06 4.83 10.96
C ALA A 27 -3.94 5.26 10.00
N ALA A 28 -4.16 5.11 8.69
CA ALA A 28 -3.23 5.61 7.67
C ALA A 28 -3.09 7.14 7.71
N ASP A 29 -4.18 7.89 7.93
CA ASP A 29 -4.13 9.35 8.10
C ASP A 29 -3.29 9.75 9.32
N LEU A 30 -3.39 9.01 10.44
CA LEU A 30 -2.51 9.20 11.60
C LEU A 30 -1.05 8.90 11.26
N TYR A 31 -0.78 7.88 10.43
CA TYR A 31 0.57 7.63 9.91
C TYR A 31 1.08 8.78 9.03
N VAL A 32 0.26 9.34 8.13
CA VAL A 32 0.66 10.50 7.32
C VAL A 32 0.97 11.71 8.19
N ALA A 33 0.16 11.95 9.22
CA ALA A 33 0.43 13.00 10.21
C ALA A 33 1.75 12.77 10.95
N ALA A 34 2.02 11.52 11.36
CA ALA A 34 3.27 11.13 12.01
C ALA A 34 4.49 11.35 11.10
N GLN A 35 4.42 10.91 9.84
CA GLN A 35 5.48 11.11 8.84
C GLN A 35 5.71 12.59 8.53
N THR A 36 4.63 13.39 8.50
CA THR A 36 4.73 14.84 8.31
C THR A 36 5.46 15.49 9.48
N ALA A 37 5.18 15.06 10.71
CA ALA A 37 5.79 15.60 11.92
C ALA A 37 7.19 15.03 12.24
N GLY A 38 7.58 13.90 11.64
CA GLY A 38 8.83 13.20 11.96
C GLY A 38 8.80 12.52 13.34
N GLN A 39 7.61 12.13 13.82
CA GLN A 39 7.41 11.48 15.11
C GLN A 39 6.07 10.74 15.14
N LEU A 40 5.90 9.75 16.03
CA LEU A 40 4.68 8.94 16.08
C LEU A 40 3.40 9.75 16.38
N GLY A 41 3.47 10.74 17.27
CA GLY A 41 2.28 11.52 17.66
C GLY A 41 1.10 10.63 18.08
N ASP A 42 -0.09 10.91 17.54
CA ASP A 42 -1.30 10.16 17.84
C ASP A 42 -1.30 8.72 17.28
N LEU A 43 -0.48 8.40 16.28
CA LEU A 43 -0.33 7.03 15.79
C LEU A 43 0.11 6.09 16.92
N GLN A 44 0.90 6.60 17.88
CA GLN A 44 1.39 5.80 19.01
C GLN A 44 0.26 5.18 19.84
N LYS A 45 -0.92 5.81 19.87
CA LYS A 45 -2.09 5.31 20.61
C LYS A 45 -2.71 4.06 19.99
N LEU A 46 -2.42 3.80 18.71
CA LEU A 46 -2.88 2.61 17.99
C LEU A 46 -1.85 1.48 17.98
N LEU A 47 -0.62 1.69 18.46
CA LEU A 47 0.42 0.66 18.38
C LEU A 47 0.24 -0.36 19.50
N THR A 48 0.37 -1.65 19.18
CA THR A 48 0.52 -2.66 20.24
C THR A 48 1.82 -2.43 21.00
N THR A 49 1.91 -2.91 22.24
CA THR A 49 3.13 -2.75 23.06
C THR A 49 4.37 -3.39 22.43
N ASP A 50 4.17 -4.39 21.58
CA ASP A 50 5.19 -5.19 20.91
C ASP A 50 5.28 -4.94 19.40
N TYR A 51 4.65 -3.87 18.89
CA TYR A 51 4.62 -3.54 17.47
C TYR A 51 6.02 -3.54 16.84
N LYS A 52 6.09 -3.84 15.55
CA LYS A 52 7.34 -3.84 14.78
C LYS A 52 7.38 -2.66 13.82
N TYR A 53 8.57 -2.07 13.71
CA TYR A 53 8.91 -1.16 12.63
C TYR A 53 9.98 -1.82 11.76
N GLN A 54 9.77 -1.80 10.45
CA GLN A 54 10.79 -2.19 9.49
C GLN A 54 10.87 -1.18 8.35
N GLU A 55 12.09 -0.98 7.86
CA GLU A 55 12.37 -0.09 6.76
C GLU A 55 13.30 -0.79 5.78
N ASN A 56 12.98 -0.73 4.48
CA ASN A 56 13.79 -1.28 3.40
C ASN A 56 14.16 -2.76 3.64
N ASN A 57 13.14 -3.54 4.07
CA ASN A 57 13.22 -4.97 4.42
C ASN A 57 14.15 -5.30 5.60
N LYS A 58 14.42 -4.34 6.50
CA LYS A 58 15.23 -4.54 7.70
C LYS A 58 14.50 -4.02 8.93
N ALA A 59 14.60 -4.74 10.05
CA ALA A 59 14.13 -4.23 11.33
C ALA A 59 14.86 -2.93 11.68
N SER A 60 14.14 -1.93 12.17
CA SER A 60 14.65 -0.61 12.48
C SER A 60 13.87 0.02 13.64
N ASP A 61 14.33 1.17 14.14
CA ASP A 61 13.63 1.99 15.13
C ASP A 61 13.10 3.27 14.49
N VAL A 62 11.92 3.72 14.92
CA VAL A 62 11.23 4.90 14.39
C VAL A 62 12.12 6.14 14.43
N LYS A 63 12.87 6.38 15.52
CA LYS A 63 13.69 7.58 15.68
C LYS A 63 14.83 7.67 14.67
N SER A 64 15.37 6.53 14.24
CA SER A 64 16.47 6.45 13.26
C SER A 64 16.00 6.24 11.81
N SER A 65 14.68 6.24 11.59
CA SER A 65 14.06 5.86 10.32
C SER A 65 13.54 7.07 9.53
N VAL A 66 12.97 6.83 8.34
CA VAL A 66 12.27 7.87 7.59
C VAL A 66 11.10 8.46 8.38
N LEU A 67 10.40 7.66 9.20
CA LEU A 67 9.29 8.13 10.03
C LEU A 67 9.74 9.11 11.12
N GLY A 68 11.00 9.04 11.54
CA GLY A 68 11.65 10.00 12.46
C GLY A 68 12.13 11.28 11.78
N THR A 69 11.94 11.41 10.47
CA THR A 69 12.30 12.59 9.69
C THR A 69 11.04 13.31 9.24
N ALA A 70 10.85 14.57 9.68
CA ALA A 70 9.72 15.38 9.25
C ALA A 70 9.80 15.66 7.74
N LEU A 71 8.71 15.38 7.02
CA LEU A 71 8.62 15.58 5.57
C LEU A 71 7.43 16.46 5.21
N LYS A 72 7.63 17.37 4.25
CA LYS A 72 6.52 18.01 3.56
C LYS A 72 6.00 17.05 2.49
N ILE A 73 4.81 16.49 2.72
CA ILE A 73 4.18 15.55 1.80
C ILE A 73 3.51 16.32 0.65
N ASP A 74 3.96 16.08 -0.58
CA ASP A 74 3.42 16.69 -1.79
C ASP A 74 2.37 15.80 -2.49
N HIS A 75 2.42 14.49 -2.26
CA HIS A 75 1.42 13.53 -2.74
C HIS A 75 1.17 12.44 -1.70
N ARG A 76 -0.09 12.00 -1.62
CA ARG A 76 -0.51 10.83 -0.85
C ARG A 76 -1.54 10.01 -1.61
N LYS A 77 -1.43 8.68 -1.52
CA LYS A 77 -2.45 7.73 -1.97
C LYS A 77 -2.53 6.58 -0.98
N THR A 78 -3.72 6.32 -0.44
CA THR A 78 -3.96 5.25 0.53
C THR A 78 -4.94 4.22 -0.04
N THR A 79 -4.59 2.94 0.13
CA THR A 79 -5.45 1.79 -0.17
C THR A 79 -5.70 1.00 1.13
N ALA A 80 -6.80 0.25 1.16
CA ALA A 80 -7.22 -0.51 2.34
C ALA A 80 -7.65 -1.93 1.96
N ASP A 81 -7.03 -2.91 2.61
CA ASP A 81 -7.35 -4.33 2.53
C ASP A 81 -8.13 -4.76 3.77
N THR A 82 -9.45 -4.84 3.61
CA THR A 82 -10.37 -5.17 4.71
C THR A 82 -10.32 -6.64 5.11
N ILE A 83 -9.71 -7.50 4.29
CA ILE A 83 -9.58 -8.94 4.56
C ILE A 83 -8.27 -9.23 5.30
N ALA A 84 -7.18 -8.59 4.87
CA ALA A 84 -5.88 -8.73 5.51
C ALA A 84 -5.66 -7.73 6.68
N CYS A 85 -6.65 -6.90 6.99
CA CYS A 85 -6.59 -5.87 8.02
C CYS A 85 -5.35 -4.98 7.86
N ALA A 86 -5.16 -4.46 6.65
CA ALA A 86 -3.97 -3.68 6.31
C ALA A 86 -4.30 -2.49 5.44
N SER A 87 -3.48 -1.45 5.51
CA SER A 87 -3.48 -0.35 4.55
C SER A 87 -2.13 -0.23 3.88
N TYR A 88 -2.09 0.35 2.69
CA TYR A 88 -0.86 0.77 2.01
C TYR A 88 -0.98 2.25 1.69
N THR A 89 0.04 3.02 2.04
CA THR A 89 0.10 4.45 1.76
C THR A 89 1.35 4.78 0.98
N GLU A 90 1.17 5.31 -0.23
CA GLU A 90 2.22 5.89 -1.05
C GLU A 90 2.34 7.39 -0.73
N LEU A 91 3.56 7.84 -0.46
CA LEU A 91 3.90 9.25 -0.22
C LEU A 91 5.01 9.70 -1.16
N VAL A 92 4.91 10.95 -1.61
CA VAL A 92 6.02 11.64 -2.28
C VAL A 92 6.30 12.95 -1.56
N ALA A 93 7.58 13.17 -1.23
CA ALA A 93 8.11 14.43 -0.74
C ALA A 93 9.20 14.90 -1.69
N THR A 94 9.15 16.16 -2.14
CA THR A 94 10.07 16.70 -3.15
C THR A 94 11.04 17.75 -2.61
N THR A 95 10.72 18.40 -1.50
CA THR A 95 11.53 19.50 -0.94
C THR A 95 12.35 19.08 0.28
N SER A 96 13.50 19.75 0.48
CA SER A 96 14.53 19.56 1.54
C SER A 96 15.19 18.16 1.61
N LYS A 97 14.40 17.09 1.65
CA LYS A 97 14.86 15.69 1.56
C LYS A 97 13.87 14.92 0.70
N PRO A 98 14.20 14.61 -0.56
CA PRO A 98 13.25 13.95 -1.45
C PRO A 98 13.07 12.48 -1.07
N TYR A 99 11.82 12.02 -1.05
CA TYR A 99 11.47 10.63 -0.83
C TYR A 99 10.32 10.18 -1.72
N VAL A 100 10.36 8.90 -2.11
CA VAL A 100 9.18 8.14 -2.55
C VAL A 100 9.04 6.98 -1.57
N ILE A 101 7.91 6.93 -0.87
CA ILE A 101 7.69 6.02 0.26
C ILE A 101 6.45 5.19 0.00
N GLY A 102 6.53 3.89 0.27
CA GLY A 102 5.38 3.01 0.37
C GLY A 102 5.38 2.38 1.76
N THR A 103 4.33 2.61 2.54
CA THR A 103 4.21 2.06 3.89
C THR A 103 2.95 1.25 4.04
N GLN A 104 3.10 0.04 4.58
CA GLN A 104 1.98 -0.79 5.02
C GLN A 104 1.78 -0.65 6.53
N LEU A 105 0.54 -0.42 6.93
CA LEU A 105 0.13 -0.67 8.32
C LEU A 105 -0.60 -1.99 8.35
N ARG A 106 -0.18 -2.92 9.22
CA ARG A 106 -0.91 -4.17 9.48
C ARG A 106 -1.49 -4.12 10.88
N HIS A 107 -2.77 -4.46 10.98
CA HIS A 107 -3.53 -4.38 12.20
C HIS A 107 -3.66 -5.74 12.89
N THR A 108 -4.10 -5.71 14.14
CA THR A 108 -4.71 -6.85 14.80
C THR A 108 -5.95 -7.32 14.02
N ALA A 109 -6.40 -8.55 14.27
CA ALA A 109 -7.52 -9.14 13.54
C ALA A 109 -8.85 -8.37 13.72
N ASP A 110 -8.97 -7.62 14.80
CA ASP A 110 -10.08 -6.71 15.09
C ASP A 110 -9.83 -5.28 14.59
N GLY A 111 -8.82 -5.04 13.74
CA GLY A 111 -8.52 -3.74 13.15
C GLY A 111 -8.10 -2.63 14.13
N ALA A 112 -8.16 -2.87 15.44
CA ALA A 112 -8.12 -1.82 16.45
C ALA A 112 -6.71 -1.26 16.66
N ASN A 113 -5.70 -2.12 16.58
CA ASN A 113 -4.31 -1.75 16.83
C ASN A 113 -3.41 -2.14 15.66
N VAL A 114 -2.32 -1.39 15.46
CA VAL A 114 -1.28 -1.65 14.48
C VAL A 114 -0.19 -2.50 15.12
N THR A 115 0.13 -3.63 14.48
CA THR A 115 1.17 -4.58 14.90
C THR A 115 2.46 -4.42 14.09
N LEU A 116 2.37 -3.89 12.87
CA LEU A 116 3.51 -3.68 11.98
C LEU A 116 3.37 -2.37 11.20
N ILE A 117 4.45 -1.59 11.19
CA ILE A 117 4.70 -0.51 10.24
C ILE A 117 5.84 -0.98 9.33
N ASP A 118 5.52 -1.25 8.07
CA ASP A 118 6.47 -1.75 7.08
C ASP A 118 6.67 -0.74 5.96
N THR A 119 7.85 -0.14 5.92
CA THR A 119 8.16 0.97 5.03
C THR A 119 9.22 0.57 3.99
N ILE A 120 8.97 0.91 2.73
CA ILE A 120 10.00 1.04 1.70
C ILE A 120 10.17 2.52 1.42
N ALA A 121 11.37 3.05 1.58
CA ALA A 121 11.69 4.46 1.40
C ALA A 121 12.89 4.62 0.48
N ALA A 122 12.64 5.04 -0.76
CA ALA A 122 13.67 5.44 -1.70
C ALA A 122 13.99 6.93 -1.54
N THR A 123 15.26 7.28 -1.64
CA THR A 123 15.75 8.65 -1.54
C THR A 123 16.97 8.87 -2.44
N THR A 124 17.63 10.02 -2.33
CA THR A 124 18.87 10.31 -3.07
C THR A 124 19.88 9.18 -2.90
N GLY A 125 20.36 8.63 -4.02
CA GLY A 125 21.26 7.48 -4.06
C GLY A 125 20.57 6.17 -4.44
N SER A 126 19.25 6.08 -4.34
CA SER A 126 18.48 4.94 -4.83
C SER A 126 18.45 4.85 -6.35
N LEU A 127 18.30 3.63 -6.87
CA LEU A 127 18.34 3.37 -8.31
C LEU A 127 17.32 4.23 -9.07
N SER A 128 17.83 5.01 -10.03
CA SER A 128 17.05 5.90 -10.93
C SER A 128 16.24 7.00 -10.22
N PHE A 129 16.44 7.21 -8.92
CA PHE A 129 15.59 8.02 -8.08
C PHE A 129 15.48 9.51 -8.50
N ASN A 130 14.24 9.99 -8.59
CA ASN A 130 13.88 11.39 -8.74
C ASN A 130 12.41 11.62 -8.30
N ALA A 131 12.20 12.03 -7.05
CA ALA A 131 10.86 12.25 -6.49
C ALA A 131 10.00 13.23 -7.30
N ALA A 132 10.58 14.30 -7.84
CA ALA A 132 9.84 15.29 -8.64
C ALA A 132 9.33 14.70 -9.97
N LYS A 133 10.11 13.82 -10.61
CA LYS A 133 9.65 13.08 -11.80
C LYS A 133 8.52 12.12 -11.44
N THR A 134 8.68 11.32 -10.38
CA THR A 134 7.61 10.42 -9.89
C THR A 134 6.32 11.20 -9.66
N LEU A 135 6.38 12.30 -8.88
CA LEU A 135 5.23 13.18 -8.66
C LEU A 135 4.62 13.66 -9.98
N GLY A 136 5.47 14.10 -10.92
CA GLY A 136 5.10 14.56 -12.25
C GLY A 136 4.30 13.56 -13.08
N TYR A 137 4.50 12.26 -12.86
CA TYR A 137 3.77 11.18 -13.53
C TYR A 137 2.51 10.81 -12.76
N ILE A 138 2.64 10.42 -11.49
CA ILE A 138 1.54 9.80 -10.73
C ILE A 138 0.39 10.78 -10.45
N GLN A 139 0.64 12.09 -10.41
CA GLN A 139 -0.42 13.08 -10.21
C GLN A 139 -1.39 13.20 -11.40
N LYS A 140 -1.04 12.62 -12.56
CA LYS A 140 -1.89 12.60 -13.76
C LYS A 140 -2.82 11.38 -13.79
N GLU A 141 -2.60 10.42 -12.91
CA GLU A 141 -3.32 9.17 -12.88
C GLU A 141 -4.65 9.32 -12.15
N ASP A 142 -5.70 8.65 -12.65
CA ASP A 142 -6.97 8.57 -11.95
C ASP A 142 -6.99 7.35 -11.03
N TRP A 143 -6.91 7.60 -9.73
CA TRP A 143 -7.04 6.57 -8.69
C TRP A 143 -8.44 6.55 -8.04
N SER A 144 -9.47 7.02 -8.74
CA SER A 144 -10.86 6.99 -8.29
C SER A 144 -11.37 5.57 -7.97
N VAL A 145 -12.39 5.52 -7.13
CA VAL A 145 -13.11 4.29 -6.78
C VAL A 145 -13.72 3.68 -8.04
N ILE A 146 -13.49 2.38 -8.22
CA ILE A 146 -14.08 1.62 -9.32
C ILE A 146 -15.53 1.29 -8.96
N ASP A 147 -16.44 1.42 -9.93
CA ASP A 147 -17.83 0.99 -9.80
C ASP A 147 -17.90 -0.47 -9.31
N ALA A 148 -18.76 -0.76 -8.35
CA ALA A 148 -18.82 -2.10 -7.73
C ALA A 148 -18.97 -3.24 -8.74
N SER A 149 -19.71 -3.03 -9.84
CA SER A 149 -19.91 -4.02 -10.90
C SER A 149 -18.70 -4.23 -11.83
N LYS A 150 -17.68 -3.38 -11.74
CA LYS A 150 -16.45 -3.42 -12.55
C LYS A 150 -15.21 -3.79 -11.74
N ARG A 151 -15.34 -3.98 -10.43
CA ARG A 151 -14.22 -4.33 -9.56
C ARG A 151 -13.75 -5.75 -9.86
N ASP A 152 -12.46 -5.89 -10.08
CA ASP A 152 -11.82 -7.19 -10.15
C ASP A 152 -11.83 -7.86 -8.77
N SER A 153 -11.95 -9.20 -8.75
CA SER A 153 -11.90 -9.95 -7.51
C SER A 153 -10.49 -9.92 -6.91
N ARG A 154 -10.40 -10.11 -5.58
CA ARG A 154 -9.11 -10.25 -4.87
C ARG A 154 -8.18 -11.26 -5.55
N THR A 155 -8.71 -12.40 -5.97
CA THR A 155 -7.94 -13.45 -6.65
C THR A 155 -7.39 -12.98 -8.00
N VAL A 156 -8.18 -12.22 -8.79
CA VAL A 156 -7.71 -11.66 -10.06
C VAL A 156 -6.59 -10.65 -9.82
N LEU A 157 -6.75 -9.76 -8.84
CA LEU A 157 -5.73 -8.77 -8.46
C LEU A 157 -4.42 -9.46 -8.03
N GLN A 158 -4.50 -10.46 -7.15
CA GLN A 158 -3.35 -11.18 -6.67
C GLN A 158 -2.65 -11.99 -7.78
N ASN A 159 -3.41 -12.68 -8.63
CA ASN A 159 -2.84 -13.45 -9.74
C ASN A 159 -2.11 -12.55 -10.74
N ALA A 160 -2.64 -11.36 -11.02
CA ALA A 160 -1.93 -10.36 -11.81
C ALA A 160 -0.60 -9.96 -11.14
N ALA A 161 -0.57 -9.92 -9.80
CA ALA A 161 0.59 -9.45 -9.04
C ALA A 161 1.68 -10.49 -9.03
N ASP A 162 1.27 -11.73 -8.83
CA ASP A 162 2.16 -12.86 -8.92
C ASP A 162 2.77 -12.97 -10.32
N ALA A 163 1.96 -12.89 -11.38
CA ALA A 163 2.46 -12.90 -12.76
C ALA A 163 3.47 -11.77 -13.02
N TYR A 164 3.14 -10.55 -12.58
CA TYR A 164 4.01 -9.37 -12.74
C TYR A 164 5.35 -9.54 -12.01
N LEU A 165 5.33 -10.02 -10.77
CA LEU A 165 6.56 -10.21 -9.98
C LEU A 165 7.36 -11.45 -10.43
N ASP A 166 6.71 -12.49 -10.94
CA ASP A 166 7.36 -13.71 -11.44
C ASP A 166 8.04 -13.48 -12.80
N MET A 167 7.62 -12.48 -13.60
CA MET A 167 8.22 -12.19 -14.91
C MET A 167 9.72 -11.82 -14.82
N TRP A 168 10.21 -11.42 -13.65
CA TRP A 168 11.63 -11.15 -13.41
C TRP A 168 12.50 -12.40 -13.54
N THR A 169 12.02 -13.55 -13.10
CA THR A 169 12.76 -14.82 -13.11
C THR A 169 12.25 -15.81 -14.16
N ASN A 170 10.96 -15.74 -14.50
CA ASN A 170 10.29 -16.68 -15.39
C ASN A 170 9.81 -15.97 -16.66
N ALA A 171 10.45 -16.24 -17.80
CA ALA A 171 10.08 -15.66 -19.08
C ALA A 171 8.64 -15.98 -19.50
N SER A 172 8.11 -17.16 -19.13
CA SER A 172 6.72 -17.53 -19.43
C SER A 172 5.70 -16.70 -18.66
N ALA A 173 6.07 -16.19 -17.47
CA ALA A 173 5.19 -15.34 -16.68
C ALA A 173 4.95 -13.98 -17.36
N TYR A 174 5.87 -13.48 -18.18
CA TYR A 174 5.68 -12.26 -18.97
C TYR A 174 4.41 -12.29 -19.83
N ASN A 175 4.12 -13.45 -20.44
CA ASN A 175 2.93 -13.64 -21.26
C ASN A 175 1.64 -13.80 -20.43
N ALA A 176 1.77 -14.12 -19.15
CA ALA A 176 0.65 -14.23 -18.22
C ALA A 176 0.29 -12.89 -17.56
N VAL A 177 1.18 -11.90 -17.59
CA VAL A 177 0.88 -10.56 -17.09
C VAL A 177 -0.28 -9.97 -17.90
N PRO A 178 -1.37 -9.54 -17.24
CA PRO A 178 -2.55 -9.05 -17.94
C PRO A 178 -2.37 -7.58 -18.35
N TRP A 179 -1.46 -7.34 -19.28
CA TRP A 179 -1.17 -6.02 -19.82
C TRP A 179 -2.42 -5.31 -20.38
N GLY A 180 -2.68 -4.07 -19.96
CA GLY A 180 -3.77 -3.23 -20.46
C GLY A 180 -3.31 -2.20 -21.49
N THR A 181 -4.25 -1.54 -22.17
CA THR A 181 -3.96 -0.41 -23.07
C THR A 181 -5.07 0.63 -22.92
N PRO A 182 -4.76 1.87 -22.51
CA PRO A 182 -3.45 2.36 -22.07
C PRO A 182 -3.00 1.74 -20.73
N CYS A 183 -1.69 1.59 -20.55
CA CYS A 183 -1.05 1.23 -19.29
C CYS A 183 0.25 2.01 -19.13
N GLU A 184 0.58 2.40 -17.90
CA GLU A 184 1.79 3.14 -17.55
C GLU A 184 2.51 2.46 -16.39
N ARG A 185 3.84 2.50 -16.44
CA ARG A 185 4.68 1.86 -15.44
C ARG A 185 5.77 2.81 -14.98
N VAL A 186 5.65 3.30 -13.76
CA VAL A 186 6.61 4.18 -13.08
C VAL A 186 7.52 3.33 -12.21
N GLU A 187 8.75 3.09 -12.67
CA GLU A 187 9.74 2.32 -11.91
C GLU A 187 10.95 3.16 -11.57
N GLY A 188 11.26 3.29 -10.28
CA GLY A 188 12.42 4.07 -9.87
C GLY A 188 12.42 5.46 -10.48
N SER A 189 11.26 6.14 -10.53
CA SER A 189 11.09 7.46 -11.15
C SER A 189 11.24 7.53 -12.69
N SER A 190 11.23 6.39 -13.37
CA SER A 190 11.23 6.28 -14.84
C SER A 190 9.85 5.86 -15.34
N LEU A 191 9.24 6.68 -16.20
CA LEU A 191 7.98 6.35 -16.86
C LEU A 191 8.26 5.46 -18.08
N ASN A 192 7.65 4.29 -18.12
CA ASN A 192 7.66 3.38 -19.25
C ASN A 192 6.27 3.41 -19.90
N SER A 193 6.16 4.09 -21.03
CA SER A 193 4.96 4.18 -21.86
C SER A 193 5.41 4.22 -23.33
N PRO A 194 5.22 3.14 -24.13
CA PRO A 194 4.40 1.97 -23.84
C PRO A 194 4.98 1.07 -22.73
N TYR A 195 4.08 0.58 -21.88
CA TYR A 195 4.34 -0.12 -20.60
C TYR A 195 5.22 -1.38 -20.69
N THR A 196 5.29 -2.03 -21.86
CA THR A 196 6.14 -3.21 -22.08
C THR A 196 7.62 -2.88 -22.29
N VAL A 197 7.95 -1.62 -22.57
CA VAL A 197 9.33 -1.18 -22.76
C VAL A 197 10.09 -1.35 -21.46
N GLY A 198 11.23 -2.04 -21.54
CA GLY A 198 12.08 -2.34 -20.39
C GLY A 198 11.48 -3.31 -19.38
N ALA A 199 10.32 -3.92 -19.65
CA ALA A 199 9.74 -4.90 -18.75
C ALA A 199 10.58 -6.19 -18.76
N PRO A 200 10.94 -6.74 -17.60
CA PRO A 200 11.69 -8.00 -17.49
C PRO A 200 11.02 -9.16 -18.24
N LYS A 201 11.84 -10.00 -18.88
CA LYS A 201 11.41 -11.20 -19.62
C LYS A 201 12.17 -12.43 -19.12
N GLY A 202 12.23 -12.58 -17.80
CA GLY A 202 13.10 -13.54 -17.11
C GLY A 202 14.55 -13.07 -17.02
N GLY A 203 15.42 -13.99 -16.60
CA GLY A 203 16.87 -13.77 -16.55
C GLY A 203 17.43 -13.36 -15.19
N SER A 204 16.60 -12.90 -14.26
CA SER A 204 17.04 -12.76 -12.86
C SER A 204 17.26 -14.13 -12.22
N THR A 205 18.35 -14.28 -11.46
CA THR A 205 18.58 -15.45 -10.60
C THR A 205 17.89 -15.32 -9.24
N GLN A 206 17.41 -14.13 -8.90
CA GLN A 206 16.74 -13.82 -7.63
C GLN A 206 15.24 -13.64 -7.86
N ARG A 207 14.45 -14.43 -7.13
CA ARG A 207 12.99 -14.31 -7.13
C ARG A 207 12.55 -13.19 -6.20
N ASN A 208 11.50 -12.47 -6.61
CA ASN A 208 10.74 -11.58 -5.73
C ASN A 208 9.92 -12.41 -4.73
N SER A 209 10.56 -12.92 -3.67
CA SER A 209 9.96 -13.88 -2.73
C SER A 209 9.33 -13.24 -1.49
N MET A 210 9.72 -12.02 -1.11
CA MET A 210 9.21 -11.32 0.07
C MET A 210 7.91 -10.55 -0.21
N ARG A 211 6.94 -11.21 -0.86
CA ARG A 211 5.66 -10.59 -1.28
C ARG A 211 4.77 -10.37 -0.06
N ARG A 212 4.31 -9.14 0.12
CA ARG A 212 3.43 -8.73 1.23
C ARG A 212 2.31 -7.87 0.68
N TYR A 213 1.36 -8.49 0.01
CA TYR A 213 0.29 -7.74 -0.65
C TYR A 213 -0.62 -7.00 0.36
N VAL A 214 -1.08 -5.84 -0.08
CA VAL A 214 -2.26 -5.12 0.44
C VAL A 214 -3.20 -4.97 -0.75
N ILE A 215 -4.34 -5.66 -0.70
CA ILE A 215 -5.26 -5.76 -1.83
C ILE A 215 -6.54 -4.98 -1.54
N ASP A 216 -6.82 -3.98 -2.38
CA ASP A 216 -7.97 -3.10 -2.28
C ASP A 216 -8.80 -3.21 -3.56
N ASP A 217 -9.86 -4.02 -3.52
CA ASP A 217 -10.77 -4.25 -4.65
C ASP A 217 -11.53 -2.98 -5.06
N THR A 218 -11.76 -2.07 -4.12
CA THR A 218 -12.47 -0.80 -4.33
C THR A 218 -11.68 0.15 -5.22
N LEU A 219 -10.34 0.12 -5.11
CA LEU A 219 -9.43 0.87 -5.98
C LEU A 219 -8.78 0.01 -7.08
N GLY A 220 -9.10 -1.29 -7.15
CA GLY A 220 -8.45 -2.24 -8.05
C GLY A 220 -6.95 -2.41 -7.78
N SER A 221 -6.51 -2.29 -6.53
CA SER A 221 -5.08 -2.19 -6.18
C SER A 221 -4.50 -3.47 -5.59
N CYS A 222 -3.30 -3.87 -6.05
CA CYS A 222 -2.43 -4.89 -5.44
C CYS A 222 -0.99 -4.64 -5.93
N ASP A 223 -0.23 -3.77 -5.26
CA ASP A 223 1.06 -3.19 -5.72
C ASP A 223 1.01 -2.35 -7.03
N PHE A 224 -0.09 -2.44 -7.79
CA PHE A 224 -0.44 -1.67 -8.99
C PHE A 224 -1.96 -1.49 -9.08
N ARG A 225 -2.48 -0.77 -10.08
CA ARG A 225 -3.92 -0.68 -10.42
C ARG A 225 -4.30 -1.64 -11.54
N LEU A 226 -5.39 -2.38 -11.36
CA LEU A 226 -6.13 -3.08 -12.42
C LEU A 226 -7.44 -2.37 -12.72
N GLU A 227 -7.82 -2.42 -13.99
CA GLU A 227 -9.16 -2.10 -14.46
C GLU A 227 -9.60 -3.16 -15.47
N ASN A 228 -10.76 -3.77 -15.23
CA ASN A 228 -11.32 -4.82 -16.09
C ASN A 228 -10.33 -5.99 -16.33
N GLY A 229 -9.64 -6.41 -15.27
CA GLY A 229 -8.69 -7.50 -15.30
C GLY A 229 -7.37 -7.16 -15.99
N LYS A 230 -7.10 -5.87 -16.28
CA LYS A 230 -5.91 -5.42 -17.01
C LYS A 230 -5.10 -4.40 -16.22
N LEU A 231 -3.77 -4.51 -16.24
CA LEU A 231 -2.86 -3.53 -15.64
C LEU A 231 -3.09 -2.16 -16.24
N ARG A 232 -3.31 -1.16 -15.37
CA ARG A 232 -3.50 0.24 -15.74
C ARG A 232 -2.31 1.10 -15.31
N PHE A 233 -1.92 1.03 -14.04
CA PHE A 233 -0.79 1.79 -13.48
C PHE A 233 0.07 0.87 -12.63
N VAL A 234 1.38 0.89 -12.82
CA VAL A 234 2.33 0.14 -11.98
C VAL A 234 3.32 1.10 -11.34
N HIS A 235 3.39 1.08 -10.01
CA HIS A 235 4.37 1.87 -9.25
C HIS A 235 5.36 0.91 -8.60
N THR A 236 6.64 1.07 -8.89
CA THR A 236 7.70 0.35 -8.16
C THR A 236 8.69 1.32 -7.54
N ILE A 237 8.90 1.14 -6.24
CA ILE A 237 9.90 1.86 -5.47
C ILE A 237 11.17 1.03 -5.47
N THR A 238 12.20 1.51 -6.17
CA THR A 238 13.51 0.86 -6.24
C THR A 238 14.48 1.55 -5.28
N LEU A 239 15.23 0.74 -4.54
CA LEU A 239 16.19 1.20 -3.53
C LEU A 239 17.60 1.36 -4.06
#